data_AF-Q90949-F1
#
_entry.id   AF-Q90949-F1
#
_cell.length_a   1.000
_cell.length_b   1.000
_cell.length_c   1.000
_cell.angle_alpha   90.00
_cell.angle_beta   90.00
_cell.angle_gamma   90.00
#
_symmetry.space_group_name_H-M   'P 1'
#
loop_
_entity.id
_entity.type
_entity.pdbx_description
1 polymer ?
#
loop_
_entity_poly.entity_id
_entity_poly.type
_entity_poly.pdbx_seq_one_letter_code
_entity_poly.pdbx_strand_id
1 'polypeptide(L)' 'GSDYINASSIDGYRQQKAYIATQGPLAETTEDFWWMLWENNSTIVVMLTKLREMGREKCAQYW' A
#
# COMPACT_ATOMS: atom_id res chain seq x y z
N GLY A 1 -3.17 11.87 -15.09
CA GLY A 1 -2.39 10.74 -14.57
C GLY A 1 -2.46 10.64 -13.07
N SER A 2 -3.57 11.07 -12.47
CA SER A 2 -3.90 11.00 -11.04
C SER A 2 -4.36 9.60 -10.61
N ASP A 3 -4.64 8.71 -11.57
CA ASP A 3 -5.34 7.45 -11.30
C ASP A 3 -4.37 6.27 -11.14
N TYR A 4 -3.06 6.55 -11.14
CA TYR A 4 -2.02 5.53 -11.02
C TYR A 4 -1.50 5.45 -9.59
N ILE A 5 -1.53 4.23 -9.03
CA ILE A 5 -0.76 3.86 -7.86
C ILE A 5 -0.06 2.52 -8.14
N ASN A 6 1.15 2.32 -7.62
CA ASN A 6 1.86 1.06 -7.76
C ASN A 6 1.27 0.01 -6.81
N ALA A 7 0.16 -0.59 -7.24
CA ALA A 7 -0.55 -1.64 -6.53
C ALA A 7 -1.15 -2.65 -7.53
N SER A 8 -1.44 -3.85 -7.05
CA SER A 8 -2.09 -4.91 -7.84
C SER A 8 -3.02 -5.72 -6.96
N SER A 9 -4.22 -6.02 -7.47
CA SER A 9 -5.13 -6.95 -6.81
C SER A 9 -4.59 -8.37 -6.90
N ILE A 10 -4.63 -9.09 -5.78
CA ILE A 10 -4.19 -10.48 -5.68
C ILE A 10 -5.36 -11.34 -5.20
N ASP A 11 -5.55 -12.47 -5.87
CA ASP A 11 -6.56 -13.45 -5.48
C ASP A 11 -6.16 -14.19 -4.21
N GLY A 12 -7.13 -14.39 -3.32
CA GLY A 12 -7.01 -15.32 -2.22
C GLY A 12 -7.41 -16.73 -2.65
N TYR A 13 -7.22 -17.70 -1.76
CA TYR A 13 -7.55 -19.10 -2.03
C TYR A 13 -9.02 -19.34 -2.44
N ARG A 14 -9.96 -18.56 -1.90
CA ARG A 14 -11.41 -18.69 -2.14
C ARG A 14 -12.10 -17.43 -2.66
N GLN A 15 -11.37 -16.32 -2.78
CA GLN A 15 -11.95 -15.02 -3.10
C GLN A 15 -11.05 -14.29 -4.08
N GLN A 16 -11.61 -13.87 -5.22
CA GLN A 16 -10.89 -13.02 -6.16
C GLN A 16 -10.66 -11.63 -5.56
N LYS A 17 -9.52 -11.02 -5.89
CA LYS A 17 -9.10 -9.70 -5.40
C LYS A 17 -9.20 -9.59 -3.86
N ALA A 18 -8.85 -10.65 -3.15
CA ALA A 18 -8.92 -10.68 -1.69
C ALA A 18 -7.87 -9.75 -1.04
N TYR A 19 -6.78 -9.47 -1.74
CA TYR A 19 -5.71 -8.61 -1.26
C TYR A 19 -5.33 -7.55 -2.29
N ILE A 20 -4.72 -6.47 -1.80
CA ILE A 20 -4.00 -5.50 -2.62
C ILE A 20 -2.53 -5.57 -2.20
N ALA A 21 -1.67 -5.98 -3.13
CA ALA A 21 -0.24 -5.90 -2.96
C ALA A 21 0.24 -4.55 -3.50
N THR A 22 0.94 -3.77 -2.70
CA THR A 22 1.44 -2.44 -3.07
C THR A 22 2.84 -2.21 -2.51
N GLN A 23 3.58 -1.29 -3.12
CA GLN A 23 4.82 -0.81 -2.54
C GLN A 23 4.56 -0.05 -1.23
N GLY A 24 5.57 0.06 -0.37
CA GLY A 24 5.53 1.05 0.70
C GLY A 24 5.39 2.45 0.09
N PRO A 25 4.46 3.31 0.56
CA PRO A 25 4.30 4.64 -0.01
C PRO A 25 5.60 5.44 0.07
N LEU A 26 5.81 6.27 -0.96
CA LEU A 26 6.82 7.33 -0.96
C LEU A 26 6.24 8.53 -0.21
N ALA A 27 7.11 9.48 0.18
CA ALA A 27 6.66 10.68 0.90
C ALA A 27 5.61 11.49 0.10
N GLU A 28 5.75 11.51 -1.23
CA GLU A 28 4.85 12.18 -2.17
C GLU A 28 3.61 11.36 -2.54
N THR A 29 3.54 10.06 -2.21
CA THR A 29 2.40 9.18 -2.55
C THR A 29 1.65 8.68 -1.32
N THR A 30 1.85 9.28 -0.14
CA THR A 30 1.11 8.89 1.08
C THR A 30 -0.38 9.21 0.95
N GLU A 31 -0.73 10.31 0.30
CA GLU A 31 -2.12 10.69 0.05
C GLU A 31 -2.78 9.68 -0.90
N ASP A 32 -2.16 9.37 -2.04
CA ASP A 32 -2.67 8.36 -2.99
C ASP A 32 -2.86 6.99 -2.32
N PHE A 33 -1.95 6.61 -1.42
CA PHE A 33 -2.07 5.37 -0.64
C PHE A 33 -3.33 5.38 0.24
N TRP A 34 -3.60 6.48 0.95
CA TRP A 34 -4.82 6.62 1.74
C TRP A 34 -6.09 6.65 0.90
N TRP A 35 -6.07 7.34 -0.25
CA TRP A 35 -7.17 7.32 -1.21
C TRP A 35 -7.46 5.91 -1.70
N MET A 36 -6.44 5.15 -2.09
CA MET A 36 -6.60 3.75 -2.50
C MET A 36 -7.26 2.89 -1.41
N LEU A 37 -6.85 3.04 -0.15
CA LEU A 37 -7.44 2.31 0.97
C LEU A 37 -8.92 2.67 1.16
N TRP A 38 -9.25 3.96 1.09
CA TRP A 38 -10.62 4.45 1.20
C TRP A 38 -11.51 3.93 0.08
N GLU A 39 -11.08 4.06 -1.18
CA GLU A 39 -11.84 3.62 -2.36
C GLU A 39 -12.08 2.10 -2.38
N ASN A 40 -11.11 1.31 -1.91
CA ASN A 40 -11.23 -0.14 -1.83
C ASN A 40 -11.86 -0.62 -0.51
N ASN A 41 -12.33 0.30 0.35
CA ASN A 41 -12.90 -0.01 1.66
C ASN A 41 -12.01 -0.95 2.50
N SER A 42 -10.70 -0.72 2.46
CA SER A 42 -9.70 -1.53 3.15
C SER A 42 -9.67 -1.18 4.63
N THR A 43 -9.96 -2.16 5.49
CA THR A 43 -10.01 -1.98 6.95
C THR A 43 -8.75 -2.45 7.67
N ILE A 44 -7.86 -3.17 6.97
CA ILE A 44 -6.64 -3.76 7.52
C ILE A 44 -5.48 -3.45 6.59
N VAL A 45 -4.39 -2.93 7.15
CA VAL A 45 -3.10 -2.77 6.48
C VAL A 45 -2.07 -3.67 7.15
N VAL A 46 -1.39 -4.51 6.37
CA VAL A 46 -0.30 -5.38 6.84
C VAL A 46 1.02 -4.87 6.29
N MET A 47 1.81 -4.20 7.13
CA MET A 47 3.14 -3.70 6.77
C MET A 47 4.22 -4.72 7.12
N LEU A 48 5.02 -5.12 6.12
CA LEU A 48 6.04 -6.17 6.25
C LEU A 48 7.47 -5.63 6.36
N THR A 49 7.64 -4.33 6.59
CA THR A 49 8.97 -3.67 6.66
C THR A 49 8.99 -2.61 7.75
N LYS A 50 10.19 -2.22 8.21
CA LYS A 50 10.38 -1.00 9.02
C LYS A 50 10.46 0.22 8.11
N LEU A 51 10.27 1.42 8.66
CA LEU A 51 10.49 2.67 7.90
C LEU A 51 11.93 2.77 7.37
N ARG A 52 12.90 2.30 8.15
CA ARG A 52 14.32 2.23 7.79
C ARG A 52 14.93 0.88 8.13
N GLU A 53 15.72 0.35 7.21
CA GLU A 53 16.47 -0.90 7.35
C GLU A 53 17.89 -0.69 6.82
N MET A 54 18.90 -1.12 7.60
CA MET A 54 20.32 -0.94 7.25
C MET A 54 20.68 0.51 6.86
N GLY A 55 20.07 1.50 7.54
CA GLY A 55 20.29 2.93 7.29
C GLY A 55 19.60 3.47 6.03
N ARG A 56 18.87 2.65 5.28
CA ARG A 56 18.13 3.07 4.08
C ARG A 56 16.64 3.14 4.37
N GLU A 57 15.99 4.14 3.80
CA GLU A 57 14.54 4.28 3.83
C GLU A 57 13.89 3.20 2.95
N LYS A 58 12.85 2.56 3.50
CA LYS A 58 12.08 1.51 2.82
C LYS A 58 10.63 1.90 2.59
N CYS A 59 10.09 2.76 3.45
CA CYS A 59 8.71 3.21 3.40
C CYS A 59 8.59 4.55 4.13
N ALA A 60 7.82 5.48 3.58
CA ALA A 60 7.43 6.69 4.28
C ALA A 60 6.53 6.36 5.48
N GLN A 61 6.56 7.19 6.52
CA GLN A 61 5.60 7.09 7.61
C GLN A 61 4.26 7.64 7.13
N TYR A 62 3.22 6.80 7.12
CA TYR A 62 1.89 7.12 6.60
C TYR A 62 0.83 7.21 7.70
N TRP A 63 1.22 7.22 8.98
CA TRP A 63 0.34 7.33 10.15
C TRP A 63 0.86 8.37 11.16
#